data_AF-A0A497NKS7-F1
#
_entry.id   AF-A0A497NKS7-F1
#
_cell.length_a   1.000
_cell.length_b   1.000
_cell.length_c   1.000
_cell.angle_alpha   90.00
_cell.angle_beta   90.00
_cell.angle_gamma   90.00
#
_symmetry.space_group_name_H-M   'P 1'
#
loop_
_entity.id
_entity.type
_entity.pdbx_description
1 polymer ?
#
loop_
_entity_poly.entity_id
_entity_poly.type
_entity_poly.pdbx_seq_one_letter_code
_entity_poly.pdbx_strand_id
1 'polypeptide(L)' 'VMADVFIPSAFVGIEVEGTAYRMDHVPLPLKKVVDPPKGILSDEEILDKIIQRVHVLQEGGI' A
#
# COMPACT_ATOMS: atom_id res chain seq x y z
N VAL A 1 10.31 14.45 -13.94
CA VAL A 1 10.57 14.88 -12.54
C VAL A 1 10.78 13.60 -11.75
N MET A 2 11.90 13.50 -11.04
CA MET A 2 12.36 12.25 -10.42
C MET A 2 11.90 12.23 -8.95
N ALA A 3 11.43 11.10 -8.44
CA ALA A 3 11.21 10.93 -7.01
C ALA A 3 12.57 10.74 -6.32
N ASP A 4 12.76 11.36 -5.15
CA ASP A 4 13.99 11.17 -4.34
C ASP A 4 14.07 9.76 -3.73
N VAL A 5 12.90 9.13 -3.49
CA VAL A 5 12.78 7.80 -2.90
C VAL A 5 11.72 7.00 -3.66
N PHE A 6 12.03 5.73 -3.93
CA PHE A 6 11.11 4.77 -4.53
C PHE A 6 10.86 3.61 -3.57
N ILE A 7 9.60 3.36 -3.21
CA ILE A 7 9.18 2.25 -2.34
C ILE A 7 8.32 1.31 -3.19
N PRO A 8 8.77 0.07 -3.48
CA PRO A 8 7.99 -0.88 -4.25
C PRO A 8 6.84 -1.47 -3.42
N SER A 9 5.68 -1.63 -4.04
CA SER A 9 4.48 -2.19 -3.41
C SER A 9 3.82 -3.27 -4.28
N ALA A 10 2.97 -4.10 -3.67
CA ALA A 10 2.27 -5.18 -4.33
C ALA A 10 1.11 -4.66 -5.21
N PHE A 11 0.88 -5.30 -6.36
CA PHE A 11 -0.21 -4.94 -7.25
C PHE A 11 -1.57 -5.41 -6.72
N VAL A 12 -2.49 -4.46 -6.46
CA VAL A 12 -3.87 -4.76 -6.06
C VAL A 12 -4.66 -5.40 -7.22
N GLY A 13 -5.34 -6.50 -6.94
CA GLY A 13 -6.08 -7.29 -7.93
C GLY A 13 -5.21 -8.25 -8.77
N ILE A 14 -3.93 -8.37 -8.43
CA ILE A 14 -3.00 -9.36 -9.01
C ILE A 14 -2.28 -10.10 -7.88
N GLU A 15 -1.60 -9.36 -7.02
CA GLU A 15 -0.75 -9.89 -5.95
C GLU A 15 -1.41 -9.81 -4.57
N VAL A 16 -2.28 -8.82 -4.37
CA VAL A 16 -3.07 -8.62 -3.14
C VAL A 16 -4.54 -8.33 -3.46
N GLU A 17 -5.43 -8.58 -2.51
CA GLU A 17 -6.85 -8.24 -2.63
C GLU A 17 -7.08 -6.74 -2.39
N GLY A 18 -8.26 -6.26 -2.76
CA GLY A 18 -8.64 -4.87 -2.50
C GLY A 18 -10.03 -4.54 -3.01
N THR A 19 -10.41 -3.27 -2.91
CA THR A 19 -11.67 -2.77 -3.45
C THR A 19 -11.41 -1.59 -4.36
N ALA A 20 -11.85 -1.70 -5.62
CA ALA A 20 -11.90 -0.57 -6.54
C ALA A 20 -13.33 -0.06 -6.65
N TYR A 21 -13.50 1.25 -6.83
CA TYR A 21 -14.79 1.82 -7.14
C TYR A 21 -14.85 2.12 -8.63
N ARG A 22 -15.89 1.59 -9.29
CA ARG A 22 -16.23 2.01 -10.65
C ARG A 22 -16.71 3.46 -10.66
N MET A 23 -16.77 4.04 -11.86
CA MET A 23 -17.30 5.37 -12.08
C MET A 23 -18.76 5.55 -11.63
N ASP A 24 -19.54 4.47 -11.57
CA ASP A 24 -20.90 4.45 -11.03
C ASP A 24 -20.96 4.19 -9.52
N HIS A 25 -19.82 4.35 -8.82
CA HIS A 25 -19.65 4.15 -7.37
C HIS A 25 -19.94 2.73 -6.87
N VAL A 26 -20.11 1.77 -7.77
CA VAL A 26 -20.26 0.37 -7.38
C VAL A 26 -18.91 -0.15 -6.89
N PRO A 27 -18.82 -0.69 -5.66
CA PRO A 27 -17.60 -1.31 -5.17
C PRO A 27 -17.37 -2.65 -5.89
N LEU A 28 -16.17 -2.82 -6.42
CA LEU A 28 -15.70 -4.04 -7.04
C LEU A 28 -14.62 -4.67 -6.16
N PRO A 29 -14.87 -5.85 -5.56
CA PRO A 29 -13.82 -6.61 -4.89
C PRO A 29 -12.84 -7.14 -5.95
N LEU A 30 -11.58 -6.75 -5.81
CA LEU A 30 -10.47 -7.22 -6.62
C LEU A 30 -9.89 -8.49 -6.00
N LYS A 31 -9.56 -9.47 -6.83
CA LYS A 31 -9.08 -10.78 -6.38
C LYS A 31 -7.59 -10.91 -6.58
N LYS A 32 -6.92 -11.54 -5.62
CA LYS A 32 -5.54 -12.00 -5.79
C LYS A 32 -5.49 -13.18 -6.77
N VAL A 33 -4.50 -13.15 -7.67
CA VAL A 33 -4.27 -14.17 -8.69
C VAL A 33 -2.93 -14.89 -8.48
N VAL A 34 -1.91 -14.16 -8.01
CA VAL A 34 -0.56 -14.68 -7.73
C VAL A 34 -0.06 -14.13 -6.40
N ASP A 35 0.98 -14.73 -5.83
CA ASP A 35 1.65 -14.18 -4.65
C ASP A 35 2.59 -13.03 -5.05
N PRO A 36 2.72 -11.98 -4.21
CA PRO A 36 3.72 -10.94 -4.44
C PRO A 36 5.14 -11.52 -4.33
N PRO A 37 6.13 -10.89 -4.98
CA PRO A 37 7.53 -11.24 -4.78
C PRO A 37 7.91 -11.15 -3.30
N LYS A 38 8.88 -11.98 -2.90
CA LYS A 38 9.30 -12.05 -1.49
C LYS A 38 9.76 -10.68 -0.98
N GLY A 39 9.15 -10.23 0.11
CA GLY A 39 9.50 -8.97 0.77
C GLY A 39 8.78 -7.73 0.22
N ILE A 40 7.90 -7.89 -0.78
CA ILE A 40 7.00 -6.82 -1.23
C ILE A 40 5.79 -6.78 -0.30
N LEU A 41 5.45 -5.57 0.14
CA LEU A 41 4.33 -5.28 1.03
C LEU A 41 3.17 -4.67 0.23
N SER A 42 1.96 -4.75 0.78
CA SER A 42 0.83 -3.97 0.23
C SER A 42 1.00 -2.47 0.48
N ASP A 43 0.30 -1.64 -0.31
CA ASP A 43 0.28 -0.19 -0.09
C ASP A 43 -0.19 0.17 1.33
N GLU A 44 -1.19 -0.56 1.85
CA GLU A 44 -1.72 -0.39 3.21
C GLU A 44 -0.63 -0.64 4.27
N GLU A 45 0.08 -1.77 4.18
CA GLU A 45 1.15 -2.10 5.13
C GLU A 45 2.30 -1.08 5.08
N ILE A 46 2.62 -0.56 3.89
CA ILE A 46 3.65 0.46 3.71
C ILE A 46 3.21 1.75 4.40
N LEU A 47 1.98 2.20 4.15
CA LEU A 47 1.43 3.41 4.76
C LEU A 47 1.33 3.29 6.28
N ASP A 48 0.90 2.14 6.80
CA ASP A 48 0.85 1.87 8.24
C ASP A 48 2.23 1.99 8.89
N LYS A 49 3.27 1.41 8.26
CA LYS A 49 4.66 1.51 8.76
C LYS A 49 5.17 2.94 8.73
N ILE A 50 4.86 3.69 7.67
CA ILE A 50 5.23 5.11 7.57
C ILE A 50 4.54 5.91 8.68
N ILE A 51 3.23 5.72 8.86
CA ILE A 51 2.43 6.39 9.89
C ILE A 51 2.99 6.09 11.28
N GLN A 52 3.24 4.82 11.60
CA GLN A 52 3.86 4.41 12.88
C GLN A 52 5.20 5.12 13.10
N ARG A 53 6.05 5.16 12.06
CA ARG A 53 7.35 5.81 12.16
C ARG A 53 7.23 7.31 12.38
N VAL A 54 6.30 7.96 11.67
CA VAL A 54 6.02 9.40 11.82
C VAL A 54 5.53 9.72 13.22
N HIS A 55 4.61 8.92 13.79
CA HIS A 55 4.13 9.11 15.17
C HIS A 55 5.28 9.02 16.18
N VAL A 56 6.15 8.01 16.06
CA VAL A 56 7.33 7.90 16.95
C VAL A 56 8.27 9.10 16.82
N LEU A 57 8.43 9.65 15.61
CA LEU A 57 9.25 10.84 15.39
C LEU A 57 8.60 12.12 15.94
N GLN A 58 7.27 12.19 15.96
CA GLN A 58 6.52 13.30 16.52
C GLN A 58 6.46 13.23 18.06
N GLU A 59 6.24 12.05 18.64
CA GLU A 59 6.17 11.84 20.10
C GLU A 59 7.56 11.81 20.76
N GLY A 60 8.56 11.29 20.06
CA GLY A 60 9.97 11.33 20.46
C GLY A 60 10.70 12.60 20.03
N GLY A 61 9.94 13.65 19.66
CA GLY A 61 10.48 14.95 19.32
C GLY A 61 11.20 15.59 20.51
N ILE A 62 12.51 15.73 20.35
CA ILE A 62 13.39 16.64 21.11
C ILE A 62 12.88 18.07 20.99
#